data_AF-A0A4Q2YE75-F1
#
_entry.id   AF-A0A4Q2YE75-F1
#
_cell.length_a   1.000
_cell.length_b   1.000
_cell.length_c   1.000
_cell.angle_alpha   90.00
_cell.angle_beta   90.00
_cell.angle_gamma   90.00
#
_symmetry.space_group_name_H-M   'P 1'
#
loop_
_entity.id
_entity.type
_entity.pdbx_description
1 polymer ?
#
loop_
_entity_poly.entity_id
_entity_poly.type
_entity_poly.pdbx_seq_one_letter_code
_entity_poly.pdbx_strand_id
1 'polypeptide(L)'
;MKSLALLLLSALPLAAQPLLTFNNRPLGSVESPLVIQSYLPDPGIDEAVFARHHKGLAAPSYSPKEGRDGDGTEKPGAGLPAGIAVSMGPQLAYVFDPVECRPMYAWQGGFLDFTPYWGDEKRGSRVSKDYVPRLVGTLFYKAEGEHPLSIDGKPVRDPEYIGYALEKGVPRFAFKAGGHVVKVKIHPAKDSFSYEAEWTCDPPAALAWKEGSFTAKGDGKMTCAFTGKSLGDFHGFEIKVDLSKANVEAGATLFNAYGCAGCHSTDGSKGYGPSLAGLADTAKELEGSNEKVTADAAYLFESIKNPNAKVAKGYPPNYMPPYQLKDVEINSLVLFIQSIAKPE
;
A
#
# COMPACT_ATOMS: atom_id res chain seq x y z
N MET A 1 -1.23 -50.66 -48.02
CA MET A 1 -0.38 -49.92 -47.06
C MET A 1 -0.98 -48.53 -46.86
N LYS A 2 -1.71 -48.32 -45.76
CA LYS A 2 -2.19 -46.99 -45.34
C LYS A 2 -1.41 -46.63 -44.07
N SER A 3 -0.56 -45.61 -44.15
CA SER A 3 0.16 -45.08 -42.99
C SER A 3 -0.78 -44.29 -42.11
N LEU A 4 -0.87 -44.68 -40.84
CA LEU A 4 -1.58 -43.98 -39.78
C LEU A 4 -0.58 -42.96 -39.18
N ALA A 5 -0.79 -41.67 -39.44
CA ALA A 5 -0.04 -40.61 -38.78
C ALA A 5 -0.59 -40.43 -37.37
N LEU A 6 0.19 -40.83 -36.35
CA LEU A 6 -0.13 -40.61 -34.94
C LEU A 6 0.21 -39.16 -34.60
N LEU A 7 -0.80 -38.31 -34.41
CA LEU A 7 -0.62 -36.98 -33.82
C LEU A 7 -0.25 -37.17 -32.34
N LEU A 8 1.02 -36.92 -32.01
CA LEU A 8 1.45 -36.68 -30.64
C LEU A 8 0.90 -35.33 -30.20
N LEU A 9 -0.20 -35.33 -29.45
CA LEU A 9 -0.58 -34.20 -28.61
C LEU A 9 0.54 -34.01 -27.59
N SER A 10 1.35 -32.97 -27.77
CA SER A 10 2.22 -32.46 -26.72
C SER A 10 1.35 -32.02 -25.55
N ALA A 11 1.32 -32.84 -24.50
CA ALA A 11 0.88 -32.41 -23.19
C ALA A 11 1.90 -31.35 -22.71
N LEU A 12 1.62 -30.09 -23.03
CA LEU A 12 2.22 -28.99 -22.29
C LEU A 12 1.85 -29.23 -20.83
N PRO A 13 2.82 -29.33 -19.89
CA PRO A 13 2.46 -29.30 -18.50
C PRO A 13 1.74 -27.97 -18.32
N LEU A 14 0.50 -28.04 -17.86
CA LEU A 14 -0.21 -26.91 -17.30
C LEU A 14 0.73 -26.41 -16.19
N ALA A 15 1.60 -25.44 -16.52
CA ALA A 15 2.44 -24.79 -15.55
C ALA A 15 1.45 -24.30 -14.50
N ALA A 16 1.50 -24.92 -13.33
CA ALA A 16 0.57 -24.66 -12.26
C ALA A 16 0.55 -23.14 -12.11
N GLN A 17 -0.58 -22.52 -12.49
CA GLN A 17 -0.86 -21.18 -12.01
C GLN A 17 -0.59 -21.25 -10.51
N PRO A 18 0.24 -20.37 -9.94
CA PRO A 18 0.52 -20.43 -8.52
C PRO A 18 -0.84 -20.52 -7.82
N LEU A 19 -1.06 -21.66 -7.15
CA LEU A 19 -2.23 -21.88 -6.31
C LEU A 19 -2.44 -20.59 -5.52
N LEU A 20 -3.66 -20.08 -5.44
CA LEU A 20 -4.02 -18.90 -4.63
C LEU A 20 -3.28 -19.02 -3.29
N THR A 21 -2.13 -18.35 -3.16
CA THR A 21 -1.43 -18.27 -1.90
C THR A 21 -2.34 -17.41 -1.07
N PHE A 22 -2.87 -17.96 0.02
CA PHE A 22 -3.66 -17.19 0.95
C PHE A 22 -2.73 -16.15 1.57
N ASN A 23 -2.72 -14.97 0.97
CA ASN A 23 -1.91 -13.84 1.40
C ASN A 23 -2.87 -12.71 1.75
N ASN A 24 -3.10 -12.53 3.04
CA ASN A 24 -3.91 -11.42 3.56
C ASN A 24 -3.24 -10.06 3.45
N ARG A 25 -1.96 -10.02 3.08
CA ARG A 25 -1.20 -8.79 2.86
C ARG A 25 -0.62 -8.83 1.44
N PRO A 26 -1.49 -8.89 0.42
CA PRO A 26 -1.04 -8.97 -0.95
C PRO A 26 -0.34 -7.67 -1.30
N LEU A 27 0.73 -7.77 -2.09
CA LEU A 27 1.52 -6.64 -2.51
C LEU A 27 1.75 -6.72 -4.02
N GLY A 28 1.53 -5.60 -4.71
CA GLY A 28 1.80 -5.49 -6.14
C GLY A 28 3.27 -5.18 -6.42
N SER A 29 3.55 -4.76 -7.64
CA SER A 29 4.84 -4.20 -8.08
C SER A 29 4.59 -2.99 -8.98
N VAL A 30 5.63 -2.26 -9.36
CA VAL A 30 5.48 -1.13 -10.30
C VAL A 30 5.07 -1.62 -11.68
N GLU A 31 5.61 -2.77 -12.11
CA GLU A 31 5.36 -3.38 -13.41
C GLU A 31 4.03 -4.15 -13.46
N SER A 32 3.59 -4.67 -12.31
CA SER A 32 2.31 -5.36 -12.15
C SER A 32 1.65 -4.91 -10.83
N PRO A 33 1.02 -3.73 -10.83
CA PRO A 33 0.32 -3.23 -9.66
C PRO A 33 -0.87 -4.12 -9.30
N LEU A 34 -1.09 -4.26 -8.00
CA LEU A 34 -2.31 -4.88 -7.49
C LEU A 34 -3.39 -3.80 -7.38
N VAL A 35 -4.55 -4.03 -7.99
CA VAL A 35 -5.70 -3.11 -7.96
C VAL A 35 -6.87 -3.80 -7.27
N ILE A 36 -7.36 -3.22 -6.18
CA ILE A 36 -8.48 -3.76 -5.40
C ILE A 36 -9.50 -2.64 -5.18
N GLN A 37 -10.72 -2.87 -5.64
CA GLN A 37 -11.86 -2.06 -5.24
C GLN A 37 -12.53 -2.71 -4.02
N SER A 38 -12.67 -1.96 -2.93
CA SER A 38 -13.25 -2.49 -1.69
C SER A 38 -13.82 -1.36 -0.81
N TYR A 39 -14.25 -1.73 0.39
CA TYR A 39 -14.49 -0.80 1.49
C TYR A 39 -13.16 -0.57 2.21
N LEU A 40 -12.58 0.62 2.07
CA LEU A 40 -11.19 0.90 2.43
C LEU A 40 -11.09 1.64 3.78
N PRO A 41 -9.96 1.55 4.48
CA PRO A 41 -9.76 2.29 5.73
C PRO A 41 -9.87 3.80 5.50
N ASP A 42 -10.41 4.50 6.48
CA ASP A 42 -10.36 5.97 6.54
C ASP A 42 -9.25 6.38 7.53
N PRO A 43 -8.13 6.97 7.06
CA PRO A 43 -7.04 7.45 7.93
C PRO A 43 -7.34 8.80 8.61
N GLY A 44 -8.62 9.15 8.77
CA GLY A 44 -9.06 10.44 9.30
C GLY A 44 -8.92 11.54 8.25
N ILE A 45 -9.55 11.33 7.10
CA ILE A 45 -9.70 12.35 6.06
C ILE A 45 -10.79 13.34 6.52
N ASP A 46 -10.58 14.63 6.26
CA ASP A 46 -11.53 15.66 6.62
C ASP A 46 -12.87 15.49 5.88
N GLU A 47 -13.98 15.75 6.56
CA GLU A 47 -15.32 15.59 5.99
C GLU A 47 -15.55 16.45 4.73
N ALA A 48 -14.87 17.60 4.61
CA ALA A 48 -14.95 18.46 3.43
C ALA A 48 -14.43 17.80 2.15
N VAL A 49 -13.62 16.74 2.27
CA VAL A 49 -13.10 15.99 1.12
C VAL A 49 -14.21 15.17 0.44
N PHE A 50 -15.22 14.77 1.22
CA PHE A 50 -16.30 13.88 0.85
C PHE A 50 -17.56 14.62 0.40
N ALA A 51 -17.40 15.78 -0.25
CA ALA A 51 -18.49 16.67 -0.63
C ALA A 51 -19.59 15.96 -1.46
N ARG A 52 -19.25 14.86 -2.14
CA ARG A 52 -20.16 14.08 -2.98
C ARG A 52 -20.49 12.69 -2.45
N HIS A 53 -19.94 12.29 -1.31
CA HIS A 53 -20.37 11.06 -0.66
C HIS A 53 -21.67 11.28 0.12
N HIS A 54 -22.54 10.28 0.09
CA HIS A 54 -23.70 10.26 0.97
C HIS A 54 -23.27 9.91 2.39
N LYS A 55 -23.88 10.53 3.40
CA LYS A 55 -23.67 10.13 4.79
C LYS A 55 -24.46 8.86 5.06
N GLY A 56 -23.76 7.82 5.51
CA GLY A 56 -24.41 6.60 5.99
C GLY A 56 -25.30 6.91 7.19
N LEU A 57 -26.44 6.23 7.27
CA LEU A 57 -27.38 6.35 8.39
C LEU A 57 -27.34 5.07 9.25
N ALA A 58 -27.69 5.19 10.51
CA ALA A 58 -27.89 4.01 11.36
C ALA A 58 -29.04 3.16 10.81
N ALA A 59 -28.87 1.84 10.83
CA ALA A 59 -29.88 0.88 10.42
C ALA A 59 -30.28 -0.02 11.61
N PRO A 60 -31.48 -0.62 11.61
CA PRO A 60 -31.80 -1.68 12.56
C PRO A 60 -30.79 -2.83 12.46
N SER A 61 -30.43 -3.42 13.59
CA SER A 61 -29.58 -4.61 13.62
C SER A 61 -30.33 -5.79 13.01
N TYR A 62 -29.68 -6.60 12.16
CA TYR A 62 -30.29 -7.78 11.58
C TYR A 62 -29.82 -9.05 12.29
N SER A 63 -30.73 -9.97 12.60
CA SER A 63 -30.40 -11.31 13.11
C SER A 63 -30.54 -12.34 11.99
N PRO A 64 -29.42 -12.84 11.41
CA PRO A 64 -29.49 -13.89 10.40
C PRO A 64 -30.14 -15.18 10.91
N LYS A 65 -30.01 -15.45 12.22
CA LYS A 65 -30.59 -16.65 12.85
C LYS A 65 -32.11 -16.57 12.94
N GLU A 66 -32.65 -15.37 13.22
CA GLU A 66 -34.10 -15.17 13.36
C GLU A 66 -34.77 -14.70 12.07
N GLY A 67 -33.99 -14.32 11.06
CA GLY A 67 -34.49 -13.83 9.78
C GLY A 67 -35.24 -12.49 9.87
N ARG A 68 -34.98 -11.70 10.93
CA ARG A 68 -35.67 -10.42 11.19
C ARG A 68 -34.72 -9.37 11.77
N ASP A 69 -35.14 -8.12 11.67
CA ASP A 69 -34.52 -7.01 12.38
C ASP A 69 -34.74 -7.17 13.90
N GLY A 70 -33.67 -6.94 14.66
CA GLY A 70 -33.67 -6.83 16.10
C GLY A 70 -34.00 -5.41 16.57
N ASP A 71 -34.00 -5.24 17.89
CA ASP A 71 -34.25 -3.97 18.58
C ASP A 71 -33.01 -3.05 18.64
N GLY A 72 -31.82 -3.59 18.38
CA GLY A 72 -30.57 -2.83 18.31
C GLY A 72 -30.42 -2.02 17.03
N THR A 73 -29.44 -1.11 17.02
CA THR A 73 -29.04 -0.34 15.83
C THR A 73 -27.59 -0.64 15.45
N GLU A 74 -27.32 -0.76 14.16
CA GLU A 74 -25.98 -0.83 13.58
C GLU A 74 -25.63 0.52 12.96
N LYS A 75 -24.47 1.06 13.37
CA LYS A 75 -23.93 2.28 12.78
C LYS A 75 -23.17 1.94 11.49
N PRO A 76 -23.12 2.86 10.52
CA PRO A 76 -22.22 2.72 9.38
C PRO A 76 -20.80 2.41 9.85
N GLY A 77 -20.13 1.49 9.15
CA GLY A 77 -18.71 1.24 9.38
C GLY A 77 -17.88 2.50 9.18
N ALA A 78 -16.73 2.58 9.84
CA ALA A 78 -15.73 3.60 9.56
C ALA A 78 -14.89 3.13 8.36
N GLY A 79 -15.10 3.73 7.19
CA GLY A 79 -14.29 3.47 6.00
C GLY A 79 -14.86 4.11 4.75
N LEU A 80 -14.01 4.14 3.72
CA LEU A 80 -14.30 4.70 2.41
C LEU A 80 -14.94 3.64 1.51
N PRO A 81 -16.25 3.73 1.22
CA PRO A 81 -16.91 2.77 0.35
C PRO A 81 -16.42 2.86 -1.09
N ALA A 82 -16.24 1.71 -1.73
CA ALA A 82 -15.98 1.55 -3.17
C ALA A 82 -14.74 2.28 -3.70
N GLY A 83 -13.82 2.70 -2.83
CA GLY A 83 -12.53 3.23 -3.24
C GLY A 83 -11.69 2.16 -3.94
N ILE A 84 -10.79 2.61 -4.82
CA ILE A 84 -9.88 1.75 -5.57
C ILE A 84 -8.48 1.90 -5.00
N ALA A 85 -8.05 0.89 -4.25
CA ALA A 85 -6.71 0.82 -3.70
C ALA A 85 -5.76 0.20 -4.73
N VAL A 86 -4.60 0.83 -4.93
CA VAL A 86 -3.57 0.36 -5.84
C VAL A 86 -2.27 0.20 -5.07
N SER A 87 -1.64 -0.96 -5.18
CA SER A 87 -0.30 -1.23 -4.65
C SER A 87 0.69 -1.38 -5.80
N MET A 88 1.73 -0.55 -5.79
CA MET A 88 2.87 -0.60 -6.70
C MET A 88 4.10 -1.14 -5.98
N GLY A 89 3.89 -2.14 -5.13
CA GLY A 89 4.92 -2.63 -4.23
C GLY A 89 5.12 -1.71 -3.03
N PRO A 90 6.31 -1.75 -2.41
CA PRO A 90 6.64 -0.91 -1.26
C PRO A 90 6.77 0.58 -1.60
N GLN A 91 6.96 0.91 -2.88
CA GLN A 91 7.29 2.26 -3.35
C GLN A 91 6.11 3.20 -3.20
N LEU A 92 4.90 2.67 -3.40
CA LEU A 92 3.69 3.45 -3.40
C LEU A 92 2.47 2.55 -3.29
N ALA A 93 1.61 2.88 -2.35
CA ALA A 93 0.22 2.51 -2.38
C ALA A 93 -0.64 3.77 -2.28
N TYR A 94 -1.80 3.77 -2.93
CA TYR A 94 -2.73 4.88 -2.86
C TYR A 94 -4.18 4.40 -3.01
N VAL A 95 -5.10 5.28 -2.64
CA VAL A 95 -6.53 5.11 -2.91
C VAL A 95 -6.99 6.20 -3.86
N PHE A 96 -7.58 5.78 -4.97
CA PHE A 96 -8.35 6.64 -5.86
C PHE A 96 -9.83 6.48 -5.53
N ASP A 97 -10.54 7.59 -5.31
CA ASP A 97 -11.97 7.55 -5.05
C ASP A 97 -12.77 7.81 -6.33
N PRO A 98 -13.63 6.86 -6.77
CA PRO A 98 -14.48 7.05 -7.94
C PRO A 98 -15.54 8.14 -7.79
N VAL A 99 -15.97 8.47 -6.57
CA VAL A 99 -17.02 9.47 -6.36
C VAL A 99 -16.43 10.88 -6.50
N GLU A 100 -15.31 11.14 -5.83
CA GLU A 100 -14.59 12.41 -5.87
C GLU A 100 -13.64 12.51 -7.08
N CYS A 101 -13.37 11.41 -7.80
CA CYS A 101 -12.49 11.37 -8.97
C CYS A 101 -11.06 11.90 -8.75
N ARG A 102 -10.52 11.69 -7.54
CA ARG A 102 -9.17 12.12 -7.17
C ARG A 102 -8.48 11.13 -6.22
N PRO A 103 -7.16 11.20 -6.05
CA PRO A 103 -6.46 10.48 -4.98
C PRO A 103 -6.96 10.94 -3.61
N MET A 104 -7.22 10.01 -2.69
CA MET A 104 -7.66 10.29 -1.33
C MET A 104 -6.51 10.29 -0.34
N TYR A 105 -5.63 9.30 -0.45
CA TYR A 105 -4.44 9.19 0.38
C TYR A 105 -3.43 8.25 -0.26
N ALA A 106 -2.16 8.41 0.12
CA ALA A 106 -1.05 7.59 -0.34
C ALA A 106 -0.06 7.30 0.78
N TRP A 107 0.53 6.11 0.74
CA TRP A 107 1.46 5.57 1.72
C TRP A 107 2.56 4.72 1.07
N GLN A 108 3.63 4.44 1.82
CA GLN A 108 4.76 3.59 1.38
C GLN A 108 5.01 2.47 2.39
N GLY A 109 5.75 1.44 1.98
CA GLY A 109 6.21 0.35 2.86
C GLY A 109 5.22 -0.82 3.01
N GLY A 110 4.04 -0.75 2.40
CA GLY A 110 3.05 -1.83 2.46
C GLY A 110 1.79 -1.52 1.66
N PHE A 111 0.72 -2.26 1.93
CA PHE A 111 -0.57 -2.05 1.29
C PHE A 111 -1.69 -2.16 2.34
N LEU A 112 -2.46 -3.25 2.29
CA LEU A 112 -3.61 -3.49 3.12
C LEU A 112 -3.51 -4.87 3.75
N ASP A 113 -3.82 -4.94 5.03
CA ASP A 113 -4.05 -6.17 5.75
C ASP A 113 -5.53 -6.52 5.69
N PHE A 114 -5.85 -7.51 4.86
CA PHE A 114 -7.18 -8.06 4.66
C PHE A 114 -7.57 -9.11 5.69
N THR A 115 -6.77 -9.39 6.72
CA THR A 115 -7.12 -10.35 7.78
C THR A 115 -8.52 -10.12 8.39
N PRO A 116 -8.99 -8.89 8.67
CA PRO A 116 -10.37 -8.68 9.13
C PRO A 116 -11.41 -9.20 8.14
N TYR A 117 -11.13 -9.00 6.85
CA TYR A 117 -12.05 -9.22 5.74
C TYR A 117 -12.04 -10.66 5.22
N TRP A 118 -10.86 -11.24 4.98
CA TRP A 118 -10.65 -12.60 4.47
C TRP A 118 -10.51 -13.66 5.57
N GLY A 119 -10.22 -13.25 6.82
CA GLY A 119 -9.99 -14.16 7.94
C GLY A 119 -8.55 -14.66 8.01
N ASP A 120 -8.25 -15.51 8.99
CA ASP A 120 -6.95 -16.17 9.16
C ASP A 120 -7.00 -17.59 8.55
N GLU A 121 -5.93 -18.08 7.93
CA GLU A 121 -5.79 -19.46 7.41
C GLU A 121 -6.24 -20.52 8.42
N LYS A 122 -5.90 -20.34 9.69
CA LYS A 122 -6.21 -21.28 10.78
C LYS A 122 -7.68 -21.23 11.19
N ARG A 123 -8.31 -20.07 11.03
CA ARG A 123 -9.66 -19.79 11.53
C ARG A 123 -10.72 -19.97 10.44
N GLY A 124 -10.34 -19.81 9.17
CA GLY A 124 -11.19 -19.98 7.99
C GLY A 124 -12.35 -18.97 7.85
N SER A 125 -12.55 -18.10 8.84
CA SER A 125 -13.66 -17.14 8.90
C SER A 125 -13.16 -15.72 9.11
N ARG A 126 -13.80 -14.76 8.44
CA ARG A 126 -13.64 -13.32 8.68
C ARG A 126 -13.84 -12.93 10.15
N VAL A 127 -13.30 -11.78 10.54
CA VAL A 127 -13.60 -11.20 11.84
C VAL A 127 -15.05 -10.73 11.86
N SER A 128 -15.82 -11.18 12.85
CA SER A 128 -17.25 -10.88 12.93
C SER A 128 -17.50 -9.38 12.98
N LYS A 129 -18.33 -8.88 12.06
CA LYS A 129 -18.72 -7.47 11.90
C LYS A 129 -17.58 -6.50 11.57
N ASP A 130 -16.42 -7.00 11.13
CA ASP A 130 -15.31 -6.16 10.65
C ASP A 130 -15.11 -6.40 9.14
N TYR A 131 -15.34 -5.35 8.35
CA TYR A 131 -15.33 -5.43 6.88
C TYR A 131 -14.30 -4.50 6.25
N VAL A 132 -13.40 -3.92 7.06
CA VAL A 132 -12.44 -2.91 6.60
C VAL A 132 -11.05 -3.50 6.71
N PRO A 133 -10.25 -3.57 5.64
CA PRO A 133 -8.84 -3.91 5.79
C PRO A 133 -8.11 -2.83 6.59
N ARG A 134 -6.96 -3.17 7.16
CA ARG A 134 -6.13 -2.21 7.91
C ARG A 134 -4.97 -1.73 7.06
N LEU A 135 -4.59 -0.46 7.18
CA LEU A 135 -3.39 0.08 6.51
C LEU A 135 -2.13 -0.62 7.03
N VAL A 136 -1.18 -0.85 6.13
CA VAL A 136 0.19 -1.28 6.45
C VAL A 136 1.15 -0.34 5.75
N GLY A 137 2.00 0.34 6.51
CA GLY A 137 3.01 1.27 6.01
C GLY A 137 2.87 2.69 6.56
N THR A 138 3.63 3.62 5.98
CA THR A 138 3.72 5.01 6.41
C THR A 138 2.91 5.90 5.48
N LEU A 139 1.83 6.48 6.00
CA LEU A 139 0.99 7.44 5.30
C LEU A 139 1.74 8.76 5.12
N PHE A 140 1.69 9.33 3.92
CA PHE A 140 2.38 10.59 3.65
C PHE A 140 1.56 11.63 2.88
N TYR A 141 0.45 11.21 2.26
CA TYR A 141 -0.48 12.09 1.59
C TYR A 141 -1.90 11.79 2.06
N LYS A 142 -2.66 12.85 2.33
CA LYS A 142 -4.12 12.83 2.51
C LYS A 142 -4.69 14.02 1.73
N ALA A 143 -5.79 13.79 1.03
CA ALA A 143 -6.53 14.84 0.35
C ALA A 143 -7.11 15.82 1.39
N GLU A 144 -7.20 17.09 1.01
CA GLU A 144 -7.76 18.15 1.85
C GLU A 144 -8.71 19.02 1.04
N GLY A 145 -9.77 19.51 1.70
CA GLY A 145 -10.70 20.49 1.14
C GLY A 145 -11.43 20.04 -0.14
N GLU A 146 -11.89 21.04 -0.90
CA GLU A 146 -12.60 20.84 -2.16
C GLU A 146 -11.73 20.19 -3.24
N HIS A 147 -12.37 19.74 -4.33
CA HIS A 147 -11.66 19.15 -5.45
C HIS A 147 -10.62 20.15 -6.04
N PRO A 148 -9.32 19.79 -6.11
CA PRO A 148 -8.24 20.74 -6.39
C PRO A 148 -8.04 21.02 -7.88
N LEU A 149 -8.66 20.23 -8.77
CA LEU A 149 -8.58 20.41 -10.21
C LEU A 149 -9.51 21.53 -10.71
N SER A 150 -9.01 22.32 -11.64
CA SER A 150 -9.79 23.24 -12.47
C SER A 150 -9.45 23.05 -13.95
N ILE A 151 -10.45 23.30 -14.80
CA ILE A 151 -10.36 23.20 -16.26
C ILE A 151 -10.82 24.56 -16.82
N ASP A 152 -10.00 25.21 -17.65
CA ASP A 152 -10.20 26.56 -18.17
C ASP A 152 -10.54 27.58 -17.07
N GLY A 153 -9.85 27.46 -15.93
CA GLY A 153 -10.03 28.31 -14.76
C GLY A 153 -11.31 28.05 -13.96
N LYS A 154 -12.12 27.06 -14.34
CA LYS A 154 -13.34 26.67 -13.60
C LYS A 154 -13.06 25.47 -12.70
N PRO A 155 -13.35 25.53 -11.38
CA PRO A 155 -13.21 24.39 -10.49
C PRO A 155 -14.08 23.21 -10.93
N VAL A 156 -13.53 22.00 -10.84
CA VAL A 156 -14.27 20.75 -11.05
C VAL A 156 -15.16 20.52 -9.83
N ARG A 157 -16.49 20.43 -10.03
CA ARG A 157 -17.46 20.23 -8.94
C ARG A 157 -18.21 18.90 -9.03
N ASP A 158 -18.60 18.51 -10.24
CA ASP A 158 -19.42 17.33 -10.48
C ASP A 158 -18.73 16.31 -11.41
N PRO A 159 -17.57 15.74 -11.04
CA PRO A 159 -16.91 14.77 -11.90
C PRO A 159 -17.67 13.42 -12.00
N GLU A 160 -17.78 12.85 -13.18
CA GLU A 160 -18.46 11.56 -13.39
C GLU A 160 -17.45 10.48 -13.74
N TYR A 161 -17.22 9.55 -12.83
CA TYR A 161 -16.29 8.44 -13.07
C TYR A 161 -16.76 7.55 -14.22
N ILE A 162 -15.84 7.28 -15.15
CA ILE A 162 -16.08 6.41 -16.31
C ILE A 162 -15.57 5.00 -16.02
N GLY A 163 -14.38 4.89 -15.42
CA GLY A 163 -13.67 3.62 -15.23
C GLY A 163 -12.16 3.79 -15.25
N TYR A 164 -11.44 2.68 -15.43
CA TYR A 164 -10.00 2.71 -15.70
C TYR A 164 -9.63 1.67 -16.76
N ALA A 165 -8.53 1.94 -17.46
CA ALA A 165 -7.86 0.97 -18.33
C ALA A 165 -6.45 0.69 -17.80
N LEU A 166 -5.96 -0.53 -17.98
CA LEU A 166 -4.59 -0.88 -17.61
C LEU A 166 -3.63 -0.53 -18.75
N GLU A 167 -2.72 0.40 -18.51
CA GLU A 167 -1.65 0.79 -19.43
C GLU A 167 -0.32 0.21 -18.95
N LYS A 168 0.10 -0.93 -19.53
CA LYS A 168 1.25 -1.73 -19.05
C LYS A 168 1.10 -2.11 -17.57
N GLY A 169 -0.07 -2.62 -17.20
CA GLY A 169 -0.40 -3.02 -15.83
C GLY A 169 -0.85 -1.89 -14.91
N VAL A 170 -0.50 -0.63 -15.21
CA VAL A 170 -0.83 0.51 -14.35
C VAL A 170 -2.20 1.10 -14.70
N PRO A 171 -3.12 1.31 -13.74
CA PRO A 171 -4.42 1.89 -14.02
C PRO A 171 -4.33 3.36 -14.45
N ARG A 172 -4.94 3.67 -15.60
CA ARG A 172 -5.30 5.03 -16.04
C ARG A 172 -6.78 5.23 -15.76
N PHE A 173 -7.09 5.96 -14.69
CA PHE A 173 -8.46 6.32 -14.32
C PHE A 173 -9.00 7.40 -15.25
N ALA A 174 -10.31 7.37 -15.54
CA ALA A 174 -10.97 8.32 -16.40
C ALA A 174 -12.29 8.80 -15.79
N PHE A 175 -12.57 10.08 -15.91
CA PHE A 175 -13.84 10.71 -15.50
C PHE A 175 -14.19 11.88 -16.41
N LYS A 176 -15.48 12.23 -16.47
CA LYS A 176 -15.93 13.44 -17.15
C LYS A 176 -15.91 14.62 -16.19
N ALA A 177 -15.47 15.78 -16.65
CA ALA A 177 -15.60 17.03 -15.92
C ALA A 177 -15.63 18.22 -16.90
N GLY A 178 -16.60 19.12 -16.74
CA GLY A 178 -16.66 20.36 -17.53
C GLY A 178 -16.80 20.16 -19.05
N GLY A 179 -17.34 19.03 -19.51
CA GLY A 179 -17.41 18.68 -20.95
C GLY A 179 -16.18 17.97 -21.49
N HIS A 180 -15.19 17.69 -20.64
CA HIS A 180 -13.96 16.98 -21.00
C HIS A 180 -13.94 15.59 -20.38
N VAL A 181 -13.18 14.69 -21.00
CA VAL A 181 -12.70 13.45 -20.37
C VAL A 181 -11.32 13.70 -19.81
N VAL A 182 -11.22 13.70 -18.48
CA VAL A 182 -9.96 13.78 -17.76
C VAL A 182 -9.48 12.38 -17.43
N LYS A 183 -8.19 12.12 -17.61
CA LYS A 183 -7.57 10.86 -17.22
C LYS A 183 -6.37 11.10 -16.34
N VAL A 184 -6.14 10.21 -15.37
CA VAL A 184 -5.00 10.27 -14.46
C VAL A 184 -4.30 8.92 -14.38
N LYS A 185 -2.98 8.95 -14.41
CA LYS A 185 -2.10 7.81 -14.12
C LYS A 185 -1.15 8.20 -13.01
N ILE A 186 -1.00 7.34 -12.01
CA ILE A 186 -0.20 7.62 -10.81
C ILE A 186 0.98 6.67 -10.78
N HIS A 187 2.17 7.16 -10.40
CA HIS A 187 3.40 6.40 -10.33
C HIS A 187 4.23 6.79 -9.10
N PRO A 188 5.10 5.91 -8.59
CA PRO A 188 6.06 6.29 -7.57
C PRO A 188 7.00 7.38 -8.08
N ALA A 189 7.35 8.32 -7.22
CA ALA A 189 8.41 9.27 -7.48
C ALA A 189 9.73 8.80 -6.84
N LYS A 190 10.83 9.46 -7.20
CA LYS A 190 12.17 9.09 -6.73
C LYS A 190 12.38 9.36 -5.25
N ASP A 191 11.75 10.41 -4.74
CA ASP A 191 11.95 10.84 -3.37
C ASP A 191 11.08 10.03 -2.40
N SER A 192 11.51 9.92 -1.15
CA SER A 192 10.66 9.36 -0.10
C SER A 192 9.38 10.18 0.06
N PHE A 193 8.30 9.51 0.46
CA PHE A 193 7.01 10.15 0.71
C PHE A 193 6.53 10.98 -0.48
N SER A 194 6.71 10.45 -1.69
CA SER A 194 6.33 11.16 -2.89
C SER A 194 5.71 10.26 -3.97
N TYR A 195 4.86 10.86 -4.80
CA TYR A 195 4.32 10.24 -6.00
C TYR A 195 4.09 11.28 -7.11
N GLU A 196 4.04 10.81 -8.35
CA GLU A 196 3.68 11.63 -9.50
C GLU A 196 2.32 11.20 -10.07
N ALA A 197 1.49 12.18 -10.44
CA ALA A 197 0.23 11.97 -11.13
C ALA A 197 0.25 12.69 -12.49
N GLU A 198 0.12 11.93 -13.57
CA GLU A 198 0.02 12.41 -14.93
C GLU A 198 -1.45 12.56 -15.34
N TRP A 199 -1.87 13.80 -15.56
CA TRP A 199 -3.21 14.18 -15.97
C TRP A 199 -3.25 14.51 -17.47
N THR A 200 -4.31 14.07 -18.15
CA THR A 200 -4.62 14.45 -19.53
C THR A 200 -6.08 14.87 -19.64
N CYS A 201 -6.39 15.80 -20.54
CA CYS A 201 -7.74 16.31 -20.77
C CYS A 201 -8.08 16.25 -22.26
N ASP A 202 -9.27 15.75 -22.59
CA ASP A 202 -9.76 15.65 -23.97
C ASP A 202 -11.21 16.18 -24.08
N PRO A 203 -11.50 17.16 -24.96
CA PRO A 203 -10.55 17.94 -25.76
C PRO A 203 -9.51 18.67 -24.88
N PRO A 204 -8.32 19.00 -25.41
CA PRO A 204 -7.30 19.74 -24.66
C PRO A 204 -7.84 21.07 -24.10
N ALA A 205 -7.49 21.36 -22.86
CA ALA A 205 -7.87 22.56 -22.13
C ALA A 205 -6.83 22.92 -21.08
N ALA A 206 -6.88 24.16 -20.59
CA ALA A 206 -5.99 24.60 -19.52
C ALA A 206 -6.34 23.88 -18.22
N LEU A 207 -5.38 23.10 -17.69
CA LEU A 207 -5.49 22.40 -16.41
C LEU A 207 -4.75 23.19 -15.34
N ALA A 208 -5.35 23.27 -14.16
CA ALA A 208 -4.65 23.70 -12.96
C ALA A 208 -5.06 22.87 -11.75
N TRP A 209 -4.07 22.43 -10.97
CA TRP A 209 -4.24 21.81 -9.67
C TRP A 209 -3.85 22.81 -8.58
N LYS A 210 -4.68 22.95 -7.55
CA LYS A 210 -4.35 23.72 -6.35
C LYS A 210 -4.86 23.01 -5.11
N GLU A 211 -3.93 22.56 -4.28
CA GLU A 211 -4.22 21.88 -3.01
C GLU A 211 -3.31 22.45 -1.93
N GLY A 212 -3.90 23.13 -0.95
CA GLY A 212 -3.13 23.93 0.01
C GLY A 212 -2.20 24.94 -0.67
N SER A 213 -0.90 24.82 -0.42
CA SER A 213 0.16 25.63 -1.06
C SER A 213 0.70 25.01 -2.35
N PHE A 214 0.40 23.75 -2.64
CA PHE A 214 0.86 23.06 -3.83
C PHE A 214 0.04 23.51 -5.05
N THR A 215 0.74 23.77 -6.16
CA THR A 215 0.10 24.11 -7.43
C THR A 215 0.79 23.45 -8.60
N ALA A 216 0.03 23.05 -9.61
CA ALA A 216 0.51 22.60 -10.91
C ALA A 216 -0.38 23.17 -12.01
N LYS A 217 0.16 23.32 -13.22
CA LYS A 217 -0.57 23.79 -14.40
C LYS A 217 -0.12 23.05 -15.64
N GLY A 218 -0.98 23.02 -16.64
CA GLY A 218 -0.67 22.47 -17.96
C GLY A 218 -1.74 22.81 -18.98
N ASP A 219 -1.52 22.43 -20.23
CA ASP A 219 -2.48 22.61 -21.32
C ASP A 219 -2.64 21.27 -22.05
N GLY A 220 -3.84 20.68 -21.98
CA GLY A 220 -4.14 19.30 -22.42
C GLY A 220 -3.47 18.19 -21.61
N LYS A 221 -2.30 18.45 -21.00
CA LYS A 221 -1.57 17.55 -20.11
C LYS A 221 -0.96 18.33 -18.94
N MET A 222 -0.94 17.73 -17.74
CA MET A 222 -0.33 18.28 -16.53
C MET A 222 0.30 17.16 -15.72
N THR A 223 1.44 17.40 -15.08
CA THR A 223 2.03 16.48 -14.09
C THR A 223 2.00 17.14 -12.72
N CYS A 224 1.54 16.41 -11.71
CA CYS A 224 1.59 16.80 -10.31
C CYS A 224 2.58 15.90 -9.58
N ALA A 225 3.66 16.46 -9.04
CA ALA A 225 4.60 15.74 -8.18
C ALA A 225 4.31 16.11 -6.71
N PHE A 226 3.74 15.18 -5.97
CA PHE A 226 3.40 15.36 -4.57
C PHE A 226 4.52 14.82 -3.69
N THR A 227 4.98 15.64 -2.76
CA THR A 227 5.95 15.23 -1.74
C THR A 227 5.42 15.64 -0.37
N GLY A 228 5.36 14.68 0.54
CA GLY A 228 4.84 14.84 1.89
C GLY A 228 5.87 14.54 2.97
N LYS A 229 5.34 14.30 4.17
CA LYS A 229 6.07 13.83 5.35
C LYS A 229 5.26 12.68 5.97
N SER A 230 5.84 11.92 6.90
CA SER A 230 5.05 10.94 7.66
C SER A 230 3.88 11.63 8.38
N LEU A 231 2.67 11.14 8.10
CA LEU A 231 1.41 11.52 8.72
C LEU A 231 0.91 10.46 9.71
N GLY A 232 1.54 9.28 9.73
CA GLY A 232 1.21 8.17 10.61
C GLY A 232 1.74 6.83 10.09
N ASP A 233 2.12 5.95 11.01
CA ASP A 233 2.57 4.60 10.73
C ASP A 233 1.48 3.59 11.09
N PHE A 234 1.22 2.65 10.18
CA PHE A 234 0.16 1.67 10.29
C PHE A 234 0.74 0.25 10.16
N HIS A 235 0.22 -0.68 10.96
CA HIS A 235 0.82 -2.01 11.14
C HIS A 235 -0.13 -3.17 10.80
N GLY A 236 -1.29 -2.85 10.22
CA GLY A 236 -2.31 -3.83 9.86
C GLY A 236 -3.17 -4.26 11.04
N PHE A 237 -3.73 -5.46 10.95
CA PHE A 237 -4.51 -6.06 12.02
C PHE A 237 -3.60 -6.44 13.18
N GLU A 238 -4.09 -6.26 14.42
CA GLU A 238 -3.31 -6.62 15.61
C GLU A 238 -3.01 -8.12 15.60
N ILE A 239 -1.73 -8.45 15.48
CA ILE A 239 -1.28 -9.83 15.42
C ILE A 239 -1.05 -10.33 16.85
N LYS A 240 -1.82 -11.33 17.26
CA LYS A 240 -1.60 -12.03 18.52
C LYS A 240 -0.43 -13.01 18.37
N VAL A 241 0.78 -12.52 18.61
CA VAL A 241 2.00 -13.34 18.72
C VAL A 241 2.34 -13.59 20.18
N ASP A 242 2.90 -14.77 20.48
CA ASP A 242 3.49 -15.03 21.81
C ASP A 242 4.81 -14.25 21.93
N LEU A 243 4.75 -13.19 22.72
CA LEU A 243 5.88 -12.32 23.05
C LEU A 243 6.29 -12.48 24.52
N SER A 244 6.02 -13.64 25.13
CA SER A 244 6.57 -13.98 26.45
C SER A 244 8.10 -14.00 26.45
N LYS A 245 8.71 -14.36 25.30
CA LYS A 245 10.14 -14.27 25.01
C LYS A 245 10.37 -14.05 23.52
N ALA A 246 11.51 -13.44 23.18
CA ALA A 246 11.91 -13.27 21.78
C ALA A 246 12.11 -14.62 21.09
N ASN A 247 11.61 -14.76 19.87
CA ASN A 247 11.74 -15.98 19.07
C ASN A 247 11.66 -15.68 17.57
N VAL A 248 12.17 -16.62 16.75
CA VAL A 248 12.30 -16.47 15.30
C VAL A 248 10.93 -16.42 14.62
N GLU A 249 9.97 -17.23 15.10
CA GLU A 249 8.64 -17.33 14.51
C GLU A 249 7.84 -16.03 14.68
N ALA A 250 7.88 -15.44 15.88
CA ALA A 250 7.35 -14.12 16.14
C ALA A 250 8.08 -13.07 15.28
N GLY A 251 9.40 -13.14 15.18
CA GLY A 251 10.19 -12.26 14.32
C GLY A 251 9.77 -12.28 12.85
N ALA A 252 9.62 -13.47 12.27
CA ALA A 252 9.16 -13.64 10.89
C ALA A 252 7.75 -13.08 10.69
N THR A 253 6.88 -13.29 11.67
CA THR A 253 5.52 -12.75 11.65
C THR A 253 5.54 -11.22 11.71
N LEU A 254 6.30 -10.64 12.65
CA LEU A 254 6.44 -9.20 12.83
C LEU A 254 7.11 -8.52 11.62
N PHE A 255 8.07 -9.18 10.97
CA PHE A 255 8.74 -8.67 9.77
C PHE A 255 7.75 -8.40 8.63
N ASN A 256 6.79 -9.31 8.45
CA ASN A 256 5.68 -9.12 7.52
C ASN A 256 4.61 -8.15 8.10
N ALA A 257 4.41 -8.18 9.42
CA ALA A 257 3.46 -7.33 10.14
C ALA A 257 3.74 -5.83 9.94
N TYR A 258 5.00 -5.46 10.13
CA TYR A 258 5.46 -4.08 10.14
C TYR A 258 5.88 -3.58 8.75
N GLY A 259 5.64 -4.36 7.69
CA GLY A 259 5.98 -3.95 6.33
C GLY A 259 7.49 -3.95 6.04
N CYS A 260 8.32 -4.56 6.89
CA CYS A 260 9.77 -4.61 6.71
C CYS A 260 10.14 -5.26 5.37
N ALA A 261 9.41 -6.29 4.97
CA ALA A 261 9.55 -6.98 3.68
C ALA A 261 9.33 -6.07 2.46
N GLY A 262 8.65 -4.93 2.65
CA GLY A 262 8.47 -3.94 1.61
C GLY A 262 9.82 -3.32 1.22
N CYS A 263 10.60 -2.84 2.17
CA CYS A 263 11.87 -2.17 1.86
C CYS A 263 13.05 -3.14 1.83
N HIS A 264 13.00 -4.22 2.63
CA HIS A 264 14.11 -5.12 2.85
C HIS A 264 13.86 -6.50 2.21
N SER A 265 14.68 -6.84 1.22
CA SER A 265 14.64 -8.16 0.62
C SER A 265 15.32 -9.21 1.50
N THR A 266 14.82 -10.43 1.46
CA THR A 266 15.42 -11.61 2.13
C THR A 266 16.15 -12.53 1.16
N ASP A 267 16.12 -12.23 -0.14
CA ASP A 267 16.68 -13.03 -1.24
C ASP A 267 17.93 -12.41 -1.89
N GLY A 268 18.38 -11.25 -1.42
CA GLY A 268 19.54 -10.54 -1.98
C GLY A 268 19.20 -9.49 -3.04
N SER A 269 17.95 -9.40 -3.49
CA SER A 269 17.53 -8.39 -4.46
C SER A 269 17.72 -6.96 -3.93
N LYS A 270 18.03 -6.00 -4.81
CA LYS A 270 18.17 -4.59 -4.41
C LYS A 270 16.78 -3.96 -4.23
N GLY A 271 16.61 -3.15 -3.21
CA GLY A 271 15.36 -2.47 -2.90
C GLY A 271 15.56 -1.09 -2.27
N TYR A 272 14.51 -0.57 -1.63
CA TYR A 272 14.53 0.71 -0.93
C TYR A 272 15.38 0.67 0.35
N GLY A 273 15.46 -0.50 0.98
CA GLY A 273 16.36 -0.78 2.10
C GLY A 273 17.43 -1.80 1.70
N PRO A 274 18.50 -1.93 2.52
CA PRO A 274 19.51 -2.96 2.34
C PRO A 274 18.90 -4.35 2.44
N SER A 275 19.38 -5.27 1.60
CA SER A 275 19.01 -6.69 1.72
C SER A 275 19.49 -7.25 3.06
N LEU A 276 18.66 -8.12 3.64
CA LEU A 276 18.91 -8.82 4.89
C LEU A 276 19.49 -10.22 4.65
N ALA A 277 19.58 -10.66 3.40
CA ALA A 277 20.07 -11.99 3.05
C ALA A 277 21.52 -12.19 3.47
N GLY A 278 21.77 -13.09 4.43
CA GLY A 278 23.09 -13.33 5.02
C GLY A 278 23.73 -12.08 5.64
N LEU A 279 22.92 -11.13 6.12
CA LEU A 279 23.41 -9.87 6.68
C LEU A 279 24.13 -10.08 8.01
N ALA A 280 23.60 -10.94 8.87
CA ALA A 280 24.08 -11.12 10.23
C ALA A 280 25.57 -11.48 10.29
N ASP A 281 26.26 -10.87 11.26
CA ASP A 281 27.69 -11.07 11.53
C ASP A 281 28.64 -10.73 10.36
N THR A 282 28.14 -10.00 9.35
CA THR A 282 28.96 -9.50 8.24
C THR A 282 29.30 -8.01 8.42
N ALA A 283 30.45 -7.60 7.89
CA ALA A 283 30.86 -6.19 7.91
C ALA A 283 30.03 -5.34 6.93
N LYS A 284 29.52 -4.21 7.39
CA LYS A 284 28.79 -3.20 6.59
C LYS A 284 29.49 -1.86 6.63
N GLU A 285 29.46 -1.17 5.51
CA GLU A 285 29.91 0.22 5.41
C GLU A 285 28.73 1.14 5.72
N LEU A 286 29.02 2.26 6.38
CA LEU A 286 28.02 3.28 6.73
C LEU A 286 28.11 4.48 5.79
N GLU A 287 26.99 5.13 5.55
CA GLU A 287 26.94 6.39 4.82
C GLU A 287 27.63 7.49 5.64
N GLY A 288 28.48 8.30 4.99
CA GLY A 288 29.21 9.38 5.66
C GLY A 288 30.33 8.94 6.61
N SER A 289 30.69 7.66 6.65
CA SER A 289 31.82 7.13 7.43
C SER A 289 32.70 6.19 6.61
N ASN A 290 34.00 6.17 6.93
CA ASN A 290 34.96 5.20 6.37
C ASN A 290 35.12 3.94 7.24
N GLU A 291 34.42 3.88 8.37
CA GLU A 291 34.46 2.73 9.28
C GLU A 291 33.50 1.63 8.82
N LYS A 292 33.89 0.39 9.12
CA LYS A 292 33.03 -0.79 8.95
C LYS A 292 32.46 -1.20 10.30
N VAL A 293 31.18 -1.50 10.33
CA VAL A 293 30.49 -2.03 11.51
C VAL A 293 30.04 -3.45 11.22
N THR A 294 30.22 -4.35 12.19
CA THR A 294 29.67 -5.70 12.12
C THR A 294 28.17 -5.65 12.35
N ALA A 295 27.38 -6.31 11.49
CA ALA A 295 25.94 -6.42 11.65
C ALA A 295 25.57 -7.47 12.72
N ASP A 296 26.04 -7.25 13.94
CA ASP A 296 25.73 -8.08 15.11
C ASP A 296 24.33 -7.75 15.68
N ALA A 297 23.92 -8.50 16.71
CA ALA A 297 22.60 -8.32 17.33
C ALA A 297 22.38 -6.89 17.88
N ALA A 298 23.42 -6.24 18.41
CA ALA A 298 23.31 -4.90 18.97
C ALA A 298 23.14 -3.85 17.86
N TYR A 299 23.89 -3.98 16.77
CA TYR A 299 23.74 -3.15 15.59
C TYR A 299 22.35 -3.31 14.96
N LEU A 300 21.86 -4.53 14.80
CA LEU A 300 20.54 -4.79 14.23
C LEU A 300 19.42 -4.22 15.12
N PHE A 301 19.53 -4.39 16.45
CA PHE A 301 18.58 -3.81 17.40
C PHE A 301 18.55 -2.27 17.30
N GLU A 302 19.72 -1.62 17.32
CA GLU A 302 19.83 -0.16 17.21
C GLU A 302 19.31 0.33 15.86
N SER A 303 19.60 -0.38 14.77
CA SER A 303 19.14 -0.02 13.42
C SER A 303 17.61 -0.08 13.28
N ILE A 304 16.94 -0.99 14.00
CA ILE A 304 15.47 -1.04 14.04
C ILE A 304 14.91 0.05 14.95
N LYS A 305 15.52 0.25 16.13
CA LYS A 305 15.04 1.23 17.13
C LYS A 305 15.26 2.68 16.68
N ASN A 306 16.42 2.96 16.11
CA ASN A 306 16.94 4.29 15.76
C ASN A 306 17.54 4.25 14.34
N PRO A 307 16.71 4.11 13.29
CA PRO A 307 17.18 3.82 11.93
C PRO A 307 18.13 4.86 11.31
N ASN A 308 18.07 6.10 11.76
CA ASN A 308 18.95 7.17 11.31
C ASN A 308 20.31 7.25 12.04
N ALA A 309 20.54 6.45 13.08
CA ALA A 309 21.77 6.50 13.84
C ALA A 309 22.99 6.03 13.03
N LYS A 310 22.81 4.97 12.23
CA LYS A 310 23.86 4.32 11.44
C LYS A 310 23.32 3.85 10.09
N VAL A 311 23.17 4.80 9.17
CA VAL A 311 22.61 4.53 7.83
C VAL A 311 23.60 3.71 7.00
N ALA A 312 23.13 2.63 6.36
CA ALA A 312 23.96 1.80 5.49
C ALA A 312 24.39 2.57 4.23
N LYS A 313 25.64 2.36 3.79
CA LYS A 313 26.19 3.06 2.62
C LYS A 313 25.33 2.88 1.36
N GLY A 314 25.11 3.97 0.64
CA GLY A 314 24.31 3.99 -0.58
C GLY A 314 22.80 4.07 -0.35
N TYR A 315 22.34 4.17 0.92
CA TYR A 315 20.95 4.40 1.26
C TYR A 315 20.77 5.82 1.84
N PRO A 316 19.76 6.57 1.39
CA PRO A 316 19.48 7.90 1.91
C PRO A 316 18.96 7.85 3.37
N PRO A 317 19.30 8.85 4.22
CA PRO A 317 18.74 8.96 5.55
C PRO A 317 17.22 9.21 5.49
N ASN A 318 16.50 8.85 6.56
CA ASN A 318 15.06 8.99 6.74
C ASN A 318 14.15 8.10 5.87
N TYR A 319 14.70 7.16 5.11
CA TYR A 319 13.90 6.21 4.31
C TYR A 319 13.37 5.04 5.15
N MET A 320 14.10 4.61 6.17
CA MET A 320 13.59 3.63 7.14
C MET A 320 12.85 4.39 8.26
N PRO A 321 11.51 4.26 8.38
CA PRO A 321 10.74 5.00 9.37
C PRO A 321 11.07 4.49 10.79
N PRO A 322 11.03 5.36 11.81
CA PRO A 322 11.20 4.93 13.19
C PRO A 322 9.96 4.16 13.67
N TYR A 323 10.15 2.95 14.18
CA TYR A 323 9.03 2.15 14.72
C TYR A 323 8.95 2.25 16.25
N GLN A 324 7.73 2.33 16.79
CA GLN A 324 7.47 2.28 18.23
C GLN A 324 7.32 0.84 18.74
N LEU A 325 8.33 0.01 18.49
CA LEU A 325 8.34 -1.40 18.90
C LEU A 325 8.85 -1.56 20.34
N LYS A 326 8.28 -2.55 21.04
CA LYS A 326 8.79 -3.06 22.31
C LYS A 326 10.07 -3.85 22.07
N ASP A 327 10.95 -3.88 23.05
CA ASP A 327 12.26 -4.53 22.90
C ASP A 327 12.14 -6.03 22.60
N VAL A 328 11.10 -6.71 23.11
CA VAL A 328 10.86 -8.13 22.79
C VAL A 328 10.47 -8.35 21.31
N GLU A 329 9.78 -7.39 20.70
CA GLU A 329 9.42 -7.43 19.27
C GLU A 329 10.67 -7.20 18.42
N ILE A 330 11.50 -6.21 18.78
CA ILE A 330 12.76 -5.92 18.10
C ILE A 330 13.70 -7.11 18.20
N ASN A 331 13.89 -7.69 19.39
CA ASN A 331 14.73 -8.87 19.57
C ASN A 331 14.21 -10.07 18.76
N SER A 332 12.89 -10.22 18.61
CA SER A 332 12.32 -11.26 17.73
C SER A 332 12.67 -10.99 16.26
N LEU A 333 12.56 -9.75 15.79
CA LEU A 333 12.99 -9.34 14.45
C LEU A 333 14.49 -9.60 14.23
N VAL A 334 15.35 -9.28 15.21
CA VAL A 334 16.79 -9.56 15.14
C VAL A 334 17.05 -11.07 14.98
N LEU A 335 16.41 -11.91 15.80
CA LEU A 335 16.53 -13.37 15.69
C LEU A 335 16.10 -13.87 14.32
N PHE A 336 15.02 -13.31 13.77
CA PHE A 336 14.58 -13.64 12.41
C PHE A 336 15.61 -13.22 11.37
N ILE A 337 16.15 -11.99 11.42
CA ILE A 337 17.20 -11.53 10.49
C ILE A 337 18.44 -12.43 10.55
N GLN A 338 18.86 -12.83 11.75
CA GLN A 338 19.98 -13.76 11.95
C GLN A 338 19.73 -15.15 11.36
N SER A 339 18.46 -15.56 11.23
CA SER A 339 18.11 -16.84 10.60
C SER A 339 18.13 -16.81 9.06
N ILE A 340 18.21 -15.62 8.43
CA ILE A 340 18.18 -15.49 6.96
C ILE A 340 19.56 -15.84 6.38
N ALA A 341 19.62 -16.97 5.68
CA ALA A 341 20.84 -17.43 5.04
C ALA A 341 21.30 -16.51 3.89
N LYS A 342 22.59 -16.60 3.55
CA LYS A 342 23.15 -15.96 2.36
C LYS A 342 22.64 -16.71 1.10
N PRO A 343 22.25 -16.02 0.02
CA PRO A 343 21.92 -16.69 -1.25
C PRO A 343 23.17 -17.41 -1.77
N GLU A 344 22.98 -18.63 -2.31
CA GLU A 344 24.06 -19.42 -2.95
C GLU A 344 24.61 -18.77 -4.21
#